data_AF-A0A1J4L3T6-F1
#
_entry.id   AF-A0A1J4L3T6-F1
#
_cell.length_a   1.000
_cell.length_b   1.000
_cell.length_c   1.000
_cell.angle_alpha   90.00
_cell.angle_beta   90.00
_cell.angle_gamma   90.00
#
_symmetry.space_group_name_H-M   'P 1'
#
loop_
_entity.id
_entity.type
_entity.pdbx_description
1 polymer ?
#
loop_
_entity_poly.entity_id
_entity_poly.type
_entity_poly.pdbx_seq_one_letter_code
_entity_poly.pdbx_strand_id
1 'polypeptide(L)'
;MMLGCFMIHPIPLQHKPSSYSIIHSKFDENMASCDEYEMFLNAPSNPTIVAHWLIRMEPFTAVNGRFGFSSRLLKSLEQAIEQMQINTSCWELTPALFSQPEVFLNINQISGIGSDDVMMPKWCKNTFELVYKLQKALESEIVSEMIHKWIDLMFGKRQSGDKTIERCNMVLSMLLPNVWMNENENEDDRKLLIESQKSTLIDDINRLY
;
A
#
# COMPACT_ATOMS: atom_id res chain seq x y z
N MET A 1 -7.56 -20.10 4.98
CA MET A 1 -8.69 -19.48 4.26
C MET A 1 -9.42 -18.57 5.24
N MET A 2 -8.89 -17.36 5.39
CA MET A 2 -9.35 -16.31 6.30
C MET A 2 -9.25 -15.04 5.44
N LEU A 3 -10.23 -14.80 4.58
CA LEU A 3 -10.31 -13.59 3.73
C LEU A 3 -11.55 -12.75 4.06
N GLY A 4 -12.54 -13.31 4.77
CA GLY A 4 -13.80 -12.62 5.09
C GLY A 4 -13.67 -11.43 6.04
N CYS A 5 -12.82 -11.47 7.07
CA CYS A 5 -12.66 -10.34 8.02
C CYS A 5 -11.65 -9.28 7.56
N PHE A 6 -11.02 -9.46 6.39
CA PHE A 6 -9.78 -8.79 6.00
C PHE A 6 -9.99 -7.61 5.03
N MET A 7 -11.20 -7.08 4.92
CA MET A 7 -11.50 -5.98 3.99
C MET A 7 -12.23 -4.79 4.63
N ILE A 8 -12.31 -4.78 5.95
CA ILE A 8 -13.00 -3.72 6.72
C ILE A 8 -12.04 -2.74 7.42
N HIS A 9 -10.76 -3.08 7.46
CA HIS A 9 -9.69 -2.30 8.07
C HIS A 9 -8.44 -2.35 7.19
N PRO A 10 -7.55 -1.34 7.29
CA PRO A 10 -6.24 -1.38 6.64
C PRO A 10 -5.42 -2.62 7.03
N ILE A 11 -4.57 -3.11 6.13
CA ILE A 11 -3.84 -4.39 6.26
C ILE A 11 -3.15 -4.60 7.62
N PRO A 12 -2.46 -3.62 8.24
CA PRO A 12 -1.84 -3.81 9.56
C PRO A 12 -2.78 -4.23 10.68
N LEU A 13 -4.08 -3.91 10.54
CA LEU A 13 -5.08 -4.06 11.58
C LEU A 13 -5.96 -5.30 11.41
N GLN A 14 -5.86 -5.97 10.27
CA GLN A 14 -6.74 -7.09 9.99
C GLN A 14 -6.39 -8.34 10.81
N HIS A 15 -5.13 -8.48 11.25
CA HIS A 15 -4.62 -9.67 11.94
C HIS A 15 -4.21 -9.45 13.41
N LYS A 16 -4.23 -8.21 13.92
CA LYS A 16 -3.71 -7.88 15.25
C LYS A 16 -4.70 -7.02 16.05
N PRO A 17 -5.57 -7.64 16.87
CA PRO A 17 -6.49 -6.91 17.76
C PRO A 17 -5.76 -5.96 18.73
N SER A 18 -4.53 -6.30 19.13
CA SER A 18 -3.68 -5.45 19.97
C SER A 18 -3.18 -4.18 19.28
N SER A 19 -3.17 -4.14 17.94
CA SER A 19 -2.85 -2.91 17.21
C SER A 19 -3.93 -1.86 17.44
N TYR A 20 -5.20 -2.24 17.62
CA TYR A 20 -6.28 -1.29 17.90
C TYR A 20 -6.04 -0.54 19.20
N SER A 21 -5.65 -1.21 20.29
CA SER A 21 -5.42 -0.52 21.57
C SER A 21 -4.23 0.44 21.52
N ILE A 22 -3.15 0.08 20.82
CA ILE A 22 -1.98 0.95 20.59
C ILE A 22 -2.37 2.19 19.77
N ILE A 23 -3.31 2.03 18.84
CA ILE A 23 -3.76 3.10 17.95
C ILE A 23 -4.77 4.00 18.66
N HIS A 24 -5.76 3.42 19.35
CA HIS A 24 -6.69 4.18 20.18
C HIS A 24 -5.95 4.96 21.27
N SER A 25 -4.90 4.41 21.89
CA SER A 25 -4.09 5.16 22.87
C SER A 25 -3.30 6.32 22.26
N LYS A 26 -2.99 6.28 20.95
CA LYS A 26 -2.39 7.44 20.26
C LYS A 26 -3.39 8.57 20.02
N PHE A 27 -4.69 8.25 20.06
CA PHE A 27 -5.79 9.17 19.79
C PHE A 27 -6.63 9.48 21.03
N ASP A 28 -6.16 9.11 22.23
CA ASP A 28 -6.81 9.44 23.50
C ASP A 28 -6.83 10.97 23.71
N GLU A 29 -7.98 11.43 24.22
CA GLU A 29 -8.63 12.76 24.08
C GLU A 29 -7.84 14.02 24.52
N ASN A 30 -6.56 13.93 24.87
CA ASN A 30 -5.77 15.07 25.39
C ASN A 30 -4.81 15.74 24.38
N MET A 31 -4.80 15.34 23.11
CA MET A 31 -4.02 16.01 22.04
C MET A 31 -4.95 16.48 20.93
N ALA A 32 -5.80 17.46 21.27
CA ALA A 32 -6.66 18.12 20.30
C ALA A 32 -5.89 19.21 19.53
N SER A 33 -5.31 18.83 18.40
CA SER A 33 -5.16 19.73 17.25
C SER A 33 -5.54 18.98 15.98
N CYS A 34 -6.27 19.63 15.07
CA CYS A 34 -6.80 19.01 13.85
C CYS A 34 -5.72 18.43 12.92
N ASP A 35 -4.44 18.71 13.19
CA ASP A 35 -3.31 18.33 12.34
C ASP A 35 -2.58 17.06 12.82
N GLU A 36 -2.98 16.42 13.94
CA GLU A 36 -2.24 15.28 14.53
C GLU A 36 -2.94 13.91 14.50
N TYR A 37 -4.12 13.79 13.87
CA TYR A 37 -4.84 12.51 13.77
C TYR A 37 -4.39 11.63 12.58
N GLU A 38 -3.09 11.58 12.26
CA GLU A 38 -2.59 10.87 11.07
C GLU A 38 -1.98 9.51 11.44
N MET A 39 -2.59 8.43 10.96
CA MET A 39 -2.11 7.06 11.22
C MET A 39 -1.06 6.61 10.19
N PHE A 40 -1.26 6.99 8.92
CA PHE A 40 -0.39 6.61 7.82
C PHE A 40 0.16 7.85 7.10
N LEU A 41 1.48 7.98 7.11
CA LEU A 41 2.18 9.10 6.46
C LEU A 41 2.26 8.95 4.93
N ASN A 42 1.95 7.76 4.43
CA ASN A 42 1.97 7.46 3.00
C ASN A 42 0.57 7.04 2.53
N ALA A 43 0.33 7.18 1.23
CA ALA A 43 -0.86 6.61 0.60
C ALA A 43 -0.72 5.09 0.50
N PRO A 44 -1.83 4.33 0.60
CA PRO A 44 -1.83 2.88 0.43
C PRO A 44 -1.30 2.42 -0.93
N SER A 45 -1.46 3.28 -1.93
CA SER A 45 -0.83 3.17 -3.24
C SER A 45 0.03 4.41 -3.48
N ASN A 46 1.33 4.18 -3.67
CA ASN A 46 2.25 5.18 -4.16
C ASN A 46 3.27 4.50 -5.07
N PRO A 47 3.98 5.26 -5.91
CA PRO A 47 4.78 4.60 -6.94
C PRO A 47 6.02 3.90 -6.40
N THR A 48 6.52 4.28 -5.22
CA THR A 48 7.56 3.52 -4.51
C THR A 48 7.06 2.11 -4.19
N ILE A 49 5.82 1.97 -3.70
CA ILE A 49 5.21 0.65 -3.46
C ILE A 49 5.00 -0.12 -4.76
N VAL A 50 4.54 0.55 -5.82
CA VAL A 50 4.33 -0.09 -7.14
C VAL A 50 5.67 -0.59 -7.71
N ALA A 51 6.71 0.23 -7.68
CA ALA A 51 8.05 -0.15 -8.11
C ALA A 51 8.63 -1.29 -7.26
N HIS A 52 8.38 -1.27 -5.94
CA HIS A 52 8.76 -2.37 -5.05
C HIS A 52 8.12 -3.71 -5.48
N TRP A 53 6.82 -3.71 -5.77
CA TRP A 53 6.13 -4.93 -6.23
C TRP A 53 6.64 -5.38 -7.60
N LEU A 54 6.86 -4.44 -8.52
CA LEU A 54 7.18 -4.71 -9.92
C LEU A 54 8.68 -4.73 -10.23
N ILE A 55 9.54 -4.78 -9.22
CA ILE A 55 10.98 -4.56 -9.37
C ILE A 55 11.71 -5.50 -10.36
N ARG A 56 11.10 -6.65 -10.66
CA ARG A 56 11.60 -7.66 -11.61
C ARG A 56 11.16 -7.42 -13.06
N MET A 57 10.27 -6.46 -13.28
CA MET A 57 9.74 -6.10 -14.59
C MET A 57 10.29 -4.74 -15.04
N GLU A 58 10.65 -4.64 -16.32
CA GLU A 58 10.94 -3.34 -16.91
C GLU A 58 9.66 -2.50 -17.07
N PRO A 59 9.73 -1.16 -16.95
CA PRO A 59 10.93 -0.35 -16.69
C PRO A 59 11.30 -0.21 -15.20
N PHE A 60 10.59 -0.88 -14.28
CA PHE A 60 10.75 -0.70 -12.83
C PHE A 60 12.12 -1.18 -12.34
N THR A 61 12.67 -2.21 -12.96
CA THR A 61 14.05 -2.64 -12.74
C THR A 61 15.05 -1.52 -13.02
N ALA A 62 14.96 -0.85 -14.18
CA ALA A 62 15.89 0.22 -14.56
C ALA A 62 15.89 1.41 -13.58
N VAL A 63 14.75 1.68 -12.93
CA VAL A 63 14.60 2.79 -11.98
C VAL A 63 14.87 2.39 -10.51
N ASN A 64 15.15 1.13 -10.23
CA ASN A 64 15.39 0.60 -8.87
C ASN A 64 16.44 1.39 -8.07
N GLY A 65 17.55 1.78 -8.71
CA GLY A 65 18.63 2.55 -8.08
C GLY A 65 18.20 3.93 -7.55
N ARG A 66 17.11 4.50 -8.07
CA ARG A 66 16.54 5.77 -7.60
C ARG A 66 15.67 5.59 -6.34
N PHE A 67 15.07 4.42 -6.17
CA PHE A 67 14.14 4.16 -5.06
C PHE A 67 14.79 3.45 -3.86
N GLY A 68 16.05 3.04 -3.96
CA GLY A 68 16.86 2.58 -2.81
C GLY A 68 16.40 1.25 -2.20
N PHE A 69 15.80 0.34 -2.97
CA PHE A 69 15.11 -0.84 -2.43
C PHE A 69 15.99 -1.99 -1.91
N SER A 70 17.32 -1.88 -1.88
CA SER A 70 18.22 -3.05 -1.73
C SER A 70 18.00 -3.95 -0.49
N SER A 71 17.44 -3.43 0.61
CA SER A 71 17.16 -4.22 1.84
C SER A 71 15.71 -4.70 1.99
N ARG A 72 14.77 -4.16 1.20
CA ARG A 72 13.32 -4.41 1.31
C ARG A 72 12.77 -4.86 -0.04
N LEU A 73 13.31 -5.92 -0.62
CA LEU A 73 12.77 -6.49 -1.86
C LEU A 73 11.80 -7.61 -1.56
N LEU A 74 10.85 -7.83 -2.46
CA LEU A 74 9.98 -8.98 -2.44
C LEU A 74 10.82 -10.25 -2.62
N LYS A 75 11.07 -11.00 -1.53
CA LYS A 75 11.74 -12.30 -1.57
C LYS A 75 10.77 -13.47 -1.40
N SER A 76 9.71 -13.30 -0.61
CA SER A 76 8.61 -14.26 -0.47
C SER A 76 7.31 -13.56 -0.14
N LEU A 77 6.17 -14.23 -0.36
CA LEU A 77 4.87 -13.68 0.03
C LEU A 77 4.71 -13.60 1.55
N GLU A 78 5.31 -14.53 2.30
CA GLU A 78 5.30 -14.50 3.76
C GLU A 78 6.01 -13.25 4.28
N GLN A 79 7.20 -12.94 3.73
CA GLN A 79 7.92 -11.72 4.07
C GLN A 79 7.12 -10.46 3.70
N ALA A 80 6.48 -10.45 2.53
CA ALA A 80 5.64 -9.34 2.11
C ALA A 80 4.48 -9.09 3.08
N ILE A 81 3.80 -10.15 3.51
CA ILE A 81 2.71 -10.08 4.50
C ILE A 81 3.23 -9.50 5.83
N GLU A 82 4.38 -9.97 6.31
CA GLU A 82 4.99 -9.43 7.54
C GLU A 82 5.29 -7.94 7.43
N GLN A 83 5.82 -7.49 6.29
CA GLN A 83 6.11 -6.07 6.02
C GLN A 83 4.85 -5.21 5.97
N MET A 84 3.79 -5.70 5.32
CA MET A 84 2.50 -5.00 5.26
C MET A 84 1.78 -4.98 6.62
N GLN A 85 2.12 -5.86 7.55
CA GLN A 85 1.56 -5.91 8.90
C GLN A 85 2.27 -5.00 9.92
N ILE A 86 3.22 -4.18 9.47
CA ILE A 86 3.86 -3.16 10.31
C ILE A 86 2.90 -1.98 10.45
N ASN A 87 2.63 -1.53 11.68
CA ASN A 87 1.57 -0.57 12.01
C ASN A 87 1.64 0.79 11.27
N THR A 88 2.78 1.15 10.68
CA THR A 88 2.99 2.38 9.92
C THR A 88 2.87 2.21 8.40
N SER A 89 2.75 0.96 7.93
CA SER A 89 2.63 0.64 6.51
C SER A 89 1.15 0.48 6.14
N CYS A 90 0.65 1.23 5.17
CA CYS A 90 -0.69 1.02 4.63
C CYS A 90 -0.65 0.36 3.25
N TRP A 91 0.45 -0.33 2.90
CA TRP A 91 0.67 -0.80 1.53
C TRP A 91 -0.42 -1.75 1.07
N GLU A 92 -1.03 -1.43 -0.07
CA GLU A 92 -1.95 -2.32 -0.77
C GLU A 92 -1.24 -3.05 -1.92
N LEU A 93 -1.84 -4.16 -2.34
CA LEU A 93 -1.33 -4.97 -3.43
C LEU A 93 -1.61 -4.33 -4.79
N THR A 94 -0.73 -4.57 -5.77
CA THR A 94 -0.93 -4.14 -7.16
C THR A 94 -1.69 -5.19 -7.98
N PRO A 95 -2.54 -4.81 -8.96
CA PRO A 95 -3.27 -5.76 -9.81
C PRO A 95 -2.38 -6.78 -10.54
N ALA A 96 -1.14 -6.41 -10.85
CA ALA A 96 -0.18 -7.29 -11.50
C ALA A 96 0.06 -8.60 -10.73
N LEU A 97 0.00 -8.58 -9.39
CA LEU A 97 0.19 -9.78 -8.56
C LEU A 97 -0.89 -10.85 -8.80
N PHE A 98 -2.06 -10.46 -9.32
CA PHE A 98 -3.20 -11.34 -9.58
C PHE A 98 -3.31 -11.78 -11.04
N SER A 99 -2.44 -11.28 -11.93
CA SER A 99 -2.57 -11.48 -13.37
C SER A 99 -1.26 -11.73 -14.12
N GLN A 100 -0.11 -11.36 -13.55
CA GLN A 100 1.20 -11.39 -14.22
C GLN A 100 2.20 -12.25 -13.42
N PRO A 101 2.43 -13.51 -13.84
CA PRO A 101 3.45 -14.38 -13.24
C PRO A 101 4.86 -13.78 -13.25
N GLU A 102 5.18 -12.96 -14.25
CA GLU A 102 6.48 -12.33 -14.45
C GLU A 102 6.93 -11.49 -13.25
N VAL A 103 5.98 -10.95 -12.47
CA VAL A 103 6.26 -10.19 -11.24
C VAL A 103 7.10 -10.99 -10.24
N PHE A 104 6.93 -12.31 -10.22
CA PHE A 104 7.60 -13.21 -9.28
C PHE A 104 8.84 -13.88 -9.86
N LEU A 105 9.14 -13.66 -11.14
CA LEU A 105 10.21 -14.35 -11.87
C LEU A 105 11.38 -13.39 -12.14
N ASN A 106 12.61 -13.81 -11.86
CA ASN A 106 13.81 -13.04 -12.21
C ASN A 106 14.27 -13.35 -13.64
N ILE A 107 13.38 -13.15 -14.62
CA ILE A 107 13.62 -13.47 -16.05
C ILE A 107 14.86 -12.72 -16.58
N ASN A 108 15.04 -11.48 -16.12
CA ASN A 108 16.13 -10.59 -16.56
C ASN A 108 17.45 -10.81 -15.81
N GLN A 109 17.54 -11.82 -14.92
CA GLN A 109 18.75 -12.14 -14.14
C GLN A 109 19.34 -10.92 -13.42
N ILE A 110 18.47 -10.13 -12.82
CA ILE A 110 18.82 -8.83 -12.25
C ILE A 110 19.75 -9.06 -11.05
N SER A 111 20.93 -8.46 -11.09
CA SER A 111 21.92 -8.56 -10.02
C SER A 111 21.55 -7.64 -8.84
N GLY A 112 21.81 -8.10 -7.62
CA GLY A 112 21.59 -7.30 -6.40
C GLY A 112 20.15 -7.28 -5.88
N ILE A 113 19.16 -7.84 -6.59
CA ILE A 113 17.79 -7.96 -6.09
C ILE A 113 17.45 -9.31 -5.42
N GLY A 114 18.49 -10.11 -5.17
CA GLY A 114 18.38 -11.55 -4.97
C GLY A 114 18.39 -12.22 -6.34
N SER A 115 19.34 -13.14 -6.59
CA SER A 115 19.50 -13.79 -7.90
C SER A 115 18.30 -14.64 -8.32
N ASP A 116 17.37 -14.89 -7.40
CA ASP A 116 16.38 -15.93 -7.52
C ASP A 116 14.96 -15.37 -7.69
N ASP A 117 14.10 -16.20 -8.27
CA ASP A 117 12.65 -16.00 -8.27
C ASP A 117 12.13 -15.77 -6.84
N VAL A 118 10.97 -15.13 -6.73
CA VAL A 118 10.28 -15.01 -5.44
C VAL A 118 10.01 -16.41 -4.91
N MET A 119 10.36 -16.65 -3.65
CA MET A 119 10.16 -17.93 -3.00
C MET A 119 8.67 -18.28 -2.99
N MET A 120 8.35 -19.44 -3.54
CA MET A 120 6.97 -19.91 -3.64
C MET A 120 6.46 -20.42 -2.29
N PRO A 121 5.21 -20.10 -1.93
CA PRO A 121 4.57 -20.72 -0.79
C PRO A 121 4.43 -22.23 -0.98
N LYS A 122 4.48 -23.01 0.11
CA LYS A 122 4.40 -24.49 0.09
C LYS A 122 3.14 -25.05 -0.58
N TRP A 123 2.10 -24.24 -0.71
CA TRP A 123 0.82 -24.59 -1.33
C TRP A 123 0.78 -24.29 -2.84
N CYS A 124 1.87 -23.82 -3.45
CA CYS A 124 2.01 -23.64 -4.90
C CYS A 124 3.19 -24.45 -5.44
N LYS A 125 3.02 -25.06 -6.62
CA LYS A 125 4.08 -25.77 -7.32
C LYS A 125 4.93 -24.84 -8.18
N ASN A 126 4.34 -23.77 -8.69
CA ASN A 126 5.00 -22.77 -9.52
C ASN A 126 4.25 -21.43 -9.49
N THR A 127 4.85 -20.43 -10.11
CA THR A 127 4.34 -19.06 -10.17
C THR A 127 2.99 -18.94 -10.88
N PHE A 128 2.75 -19.71 -11.94
CA PHE A 128 1.46 -19.67 -12.65
C PHE A 128 0.32 -20.18 -11.77
N GLU A 129 0.57 -21.25 -11.01
CA GLU A 129 -0.39 -21.75 -10.01
C GLU A 129 -0.63 -20.73 -8.90
N LEU A 130 0.41 -20.00 -8.47
CA LEU A 130 0.26 -18.93 -7.50
C LEU A 130 -0.68 -17.83 -8.01
N VAL A 131 -0.41 -17.26 -9.19
CA VAL A 131 -1.25 -16.21 -9.79
C VAL A 131 -2.67 -16.71 -9.99
N TYR A 132 -2.84 -17.93 -10.51
CA TYR A 132 -4.16 -18.54 -10.66
C TYR A 132 -4.91 -18.64 -9.32
N LYS A 133 -4.24 -19.07 -8.23
CA LYS A 133 -4.87 -19.16 -6.92
C LYS A 133 -5.21 -17.79 -6.33
N LEU A 134 -4.35 -16.78 -6.53
CA LEU A 134 -4.63 -15.41 -6.11
C LEU A 134 -5.86 -14.86 -6.86
N GLN A 135 -5.96 -15.08 -8.17
CA GLN A 135 -7.12 -14.71 -8.96
C GLN A 135 -8.38 -15.45 -8.49
N LYS A 136 -8.32 -16.77 -8.27
CA LYS A 136 -9.45 -17.54 -7.75
C LYS A 136 -9.89 -17.10 -6.35
N ALA A 137 -8.96 -16.63 -5.52
CA ALA A 137 -9.29 -16.07 -4.22
C ALA A 137 -10.01 -14.71 -4.36
N LEU A 138 -9.54 -13.84 -5.25
CA LEU A 138 -10.16 -12.56 -5.57
C LEU A 138 -11.58 -12.73 -6.13
N GLU A 139 -11.78 -13.70 -7.01
CA GLU A 139 -13.08 -14.04 -7.61
C GLU A 139 -13.95 -14.97 -6.74
N SER A 140 -13.62 -15.10 -5.46
CA SER A 140 -14.38 -15.94 -4.54
C SER A 140 -15.65 -15.24 -4.05
N GLU A 141 -16.66 -16.03 -3.65
CA GLU A 141 -17.90 -15.49 -3.05
C GLU A 141 -17.59 -14.62 -1.82
N ILE A 142 -16.65 -15.08 -0.98
CA ILE A 142 -16.22 -14.37 0.24
C ILE A 142 -15.70 -12.97 -0.11
N VAL A 143 -14.90 -12.84 -1.17
CA VAL A 143 -14.40 -11.54 -1.61
C VAL A 143 -15.52 -10.72 -2.25
N SER A 144 -16.36 -11.33 -3.08
CA SER A 144 -17.50 -10.66 -3.71
C SER A 144 -18.45 -10.02 -2.69
N GLU A 145 -18.74 -10.74 -1.59
CA GLU A 145 -19.57 -10.24 -0.48
C GLU A 145 -18.91 -9.12 0.34
N MET A 146 -17.59 -8.93 0.25
CA MET A 146 -16.83 -8.05 1.15
C MET A 146 -16.05 -6.93 0.44
N ILE A 147 -15.81 -7.03 -0.86
CA ILE A 147 -14.98 -6.09 -1.64
C ILE A 147 -15.51 -4.66 -1.59
N HIS A 148 -16.83 -4.49 -1.53
CA HIS A 148 -17.47 -3.18 -1.38
C HIS A 148 -17.03 -2.45 -0.10
N LYS A 149 -16.65 -3.18 0.96
CA LYS A 149 -16.17 -2.59 2.21
C LYS A 149 -14.73 -2.07 2.08
N TRP A 150 -13.90 -2.74 1.28
CA TRP A 150 -12.57 -2.27 0.91
C TRP A 150 -12.66 -1.07 -0.04
N ILE A 151 -13.58 -1.10 -1.01
CA ILE A 151 -13.85 0.06 -1.88
C ILE A 151 -14.27 1.27 -1.03
N ASP A 152 -15.16 1.08 -0.06
CA ASP A 152 -15.57 2.15 0.86
C ASP A 152 -14.40 2.71 1.68
N LEU A 153 -13.43 1.87 2.05
CA LEU A 153 -12.20 2.22 2.76
C LEU A 153 -11.26 3.06 1.88
N MET A 154 -11.07 2.64 0.63
CA MET A 154 -10.10 3.21 -0.28
C MET A 154 -10.61 4.45 -1.02
N PHE A 155 -11.88 4.45 -1.43
CA PHE A 155 -12.46 5.44 -2.34
C PHE A 155 -13.78 6.03 -1.84
N GLY A 156 -14.32 5.51 -0.75
CA GLY A 156 -15.65 5.87 -0.27
C GLY A 156 -15.64 6.72 1.00
N LYS A 157 -16.79 6.69 1.68
CA LYS A 157 -17.09 7.49 2.87
C LYS A 157 -16.23 7.18 4.10
N ARG A 158 -15.35 6.18 4.06
CA ARG A 158 -14.43 5.81 5.15
C ARG A 158 -13.02 6.33 4.95
N GLN A 159 -12.80 7.16 3.93
CA GLN A 159 -11.53 7.86 3.72
C GLN A 159 -11.39 9.14 4.57
N SER A 160 -12.51 9.71 5.04
CA SER A 160 -12.53 11.00 5.76
C SER A 160 -13.62 11.09 6.83
N GLY A 161 -13.50 12.07 7.72
CA GLY A 161 -14.41 12.33 8.84
C GLY A 161 -14.40 11.24 9.92
N ASP A 162 -15.42 11.23 10.79
CA ASP A 162 -15.48 10.32 11.96
C ASP A 162 -15.36 8.84 11.59
N LYS A 163 -15.81 8.47 10.37
CA LYS A 163 -15.74 7.10 9.84
C LYS A 163 -14.31 6.63 9.58
N THR A 164 -13.37 7.54 9.32
CA THR A 164 -11.96 7.17 9.17
C THR A 164 -11.33 6.80 10.51
N ILE A 165 -11.76 7.45 11.61
CA ILE A 165 -11.30 7.17 12.97
C ILE A 165 -11.81 5.79 13.42
N GLU A 166 -13.11 5.52 13.24
CA GLU A 166 -13.73 4.22 13.55
C GLU A 166 -13.03 3.04 12.86
N ARG A 167 -12.52 3.28 11.64
CA ARG A 167 -11.89 2.25 10.81
C ARG A 167 -10.37 2.28 10.87
N CYS A 168 -9.80 3.22 11.61
CA CYS A 168 -8.37 3.49 11.72
C CYS A 168 -7.71 3.65 10.34
N ASN A 169 -8.33 4.43 9.45
CA ASN A 169 -7.93 4.64 8.06
C ASN A 169 -7.40 6.06 7.79
N MET A 170 -6.79 6.67 8.80
CA MET A 170 -6.37 8.06 8.75
C MET A 170 -5.04 8.20 8.01
N VAL A 171 -5.09 8.66 6.76
CA VAL A 171 -3.89 9.02 5.97
C VAL A 171 -3.57 10.50 6.14
N LEU A 172 -2.31 10.87 5.86
CA LEU A 172 -1.85 12.27 5.81
C LEU A 172 -2.85 13.14 5.05
N SER A 173 -3.29 14.23 5.67
CA SER A 173 -4.32 15.13 5.15
C SER A 173 -3.99 15.67 3.76
N MET A 174 -2.69 15.87 3.47
CA MET A 174 -2.19 16.33 2.18
C MET A 174 -2.46 15.36 1.02
N LEU A 175 -2.66 14.08 1.34
CA LEU A 175 -2.96 13.02 0.36
C LEU A 175 -4.45 12.95 0.02
N LEU A 176 -5.31 13.59 0.81
CA LEU A 176 -6.76 13.54 0.60
C LEU A 176 -7.20 14.44 -0.58
N PRO A 177 -8.29 14.08 -1.28
CA PRO A 177 -8.78 14.86 -2.42
C PRO A 177 -9.18 16.30 -2.07
N ASN A 178 -9.67 16.52 -0.83
CA ASN A 178 -10.14 17.81 -0.33
C ASN A 178 -9.03 18.75 0.14
N VAL A 179 -7.75 18.37 0.02
CA VAL A 179 -6.61 19.20 0.46
C VAL A 179 -6.62 20.62 -0.14
N TRP A 180 -7.20 20.76 -1.34
CA TRP A 180 -7.32 22.00 -2.11
C TRP A 180 -8.48 22.91 -1.68
N MET A 181 -9.32 22.48 -0.73
CA MET A 181 -10.55 23.20 -0.36
C MET A 181 -10.36 24.25 0.75
N ASN A 182 -9.17 24.35 1.36
CA ASN A 182 -8.87 25.34 2.41
C ASN A 182 -8.17 26.56 1.81
N GLU A 183 -8.84 27.71 1.83
CA GLU A 183 -8.38 28.99 1.24
C GLU A 183 -7.60 29.89 2.22
N ASN A 184 -7.34 29.45 3.47
CA ASN A 184 -6.94 30.34 4.57
C ASN A 184 -5.43 30.39 4.91
N GLU A 185 -4.56 29.73 4.15
CA GLU A 185 -3.10 29.73 4.38
C GLU A 185 -2.35 30.34 3.19
N ASN A 186 -1.12 30.83 3.44
CA ASN A 186 -0.22 31.41 2.43
C ASN A 186 -0.16 30.49 1.20
N GLU A 187 -0.91 30.86 0.15
CA GLU A 187 -1.41 29.92 -0.86
C GLU A 187 -0.28 29.24 -1.63
N ASP A 188 0.82 29.96 -1.85
CA ASP A 188 1.96 29.51 -2.65
C ASP A 188 2.83 28.45 -1.92
N ASP A 189 3.19 28.68 -0.64
CA ASP A 189 4.04 27.74 0.12
C ASP A 189 3.31 26.42 0.41
N ARG A 190 2.02 26.51 0.77
CA ARG A 190 1.17 25.34 1.01
C ARG A 190 0.97 24.55 -0.27
N LYS A 191 0.68 25.22 -1.38
CA LYS A 191 0.52 24.58 -2.69
C LYS A 191 1.80 23.88 -3.12
N LEU A 192 2.96 24.53 -2.97
CA LEU A 192 4.25 23.94 -3.28
C LEU A 192 4.53 22.69 -2.42
N LEU A 193 4.16 22.70 -1.14
CA LEU A 193 4.29 21.53 -0.27
C LEU A 193 3.38 20.37 -0.71
N ILE A 194 2.11 20.65 -1.02
CA ILE A 194 1.16 19.65 -1.50
C ILE A 194 1.63 19.07 -2.84
N GLU A 195 2.05 19.93 -3.76
CA GLU A 195 2.59 19.54 -5.05
C GLU A 195 3.87 18.72 -4.87
N SER A 196 4.80 19.10 -4.00
CA SER A 196 6.02 18.32 -3.72
C SER A 196 5.70 16.91 -3.20
N GLN A 197 4.75 16.79 -2.28
CA GLN A 197 4.30 15.49 -1.72
C GLN A 197 3.56 14.62 -2.76
N LYS A 198 2.87 15.23 -3.73
CA LYS A 198 2.17 14.53 -4.81
C LYS A 198 3.03 14.28 -6.06
N SER A 199 3.99 15.16 -6.32
CA SER A 199 4.85 15.24 -7.52
C SER A 199 6.16 14.46 -7.37
N THR A 200 6.45 13.88 -6.21
CA THR A 200 7.69 13.13 -5.93
C THR A 200 7.97 11.97 -6.91
N LEU A 201 7.08 11.73 -7.89
CA LEU A 201 7.33 10.85 -9.01
C LEU A 201 7.09 11.40 -10.43
N ILE A 202 6.29 12.44 -10.63
CA ILE A 202 6.09 12.99 -11.98
C ILE A 202 7.40 13.59 -12.49
N ASP A 203 8.14 14.26 -11.61
CA ASP A 203 9.45 14.82 -11.93
C ASP A 203 10.52 13.74 -12.16
N ASP A 204 10.43 12.62 -11.44
CA ASP A 204 11.35 11.49 -11.63
C ASP A 204 11.06 10.69 -12.90
N ILE A 205 9.79 10.61 -13.32
CA ILE A 205 9.35 9.99 -14.58
C ILE A 205 9.67 10.91 -15.77
N ASN A 206 9.43 12.21 -15.66
CA ASN A 206 9.72 13.16 -16.73
C ASN A 206 11.23 13.30 -16.98
N ARG A 207 12.09 12.99 -16.00
CA ARG A 207 13.55 12.87 -16.17
C ARG A 207 13.99 11.53 -16.80
N LEU A 208 13.06 10.65 -17.19
CA LEU A 208 13.35 9.42 -17.94
C LEU A 208 13.23 9.60 -19.46
N TYR A 209 12.69 10.74 -19.91
CA TYR A 209 12.57 11.14 -21.31
C TYR A 209 13.27 12.48 -21.56
#